data_AF-A0A453H9E1-F1
#
_entry.id   AF-A0A453H9E1-F1
#
_cell.length_a   1.000
_cell.length_b   1.000
_cell.length_c   1.000
_cell.angle_alpha   90.00
_cell.angle_beta   90.00
_cell.angle_gamma   90.00
#
_symmetry.space_group_name_H-M   'P 1'
#
loop_
_entity.id
_entity.type
_entity.pdbx_description
1 polymer ?
#
loop_
_entity_poly.entity_id
_entity_poly.type
_entity_poly.pdbx_seq_one_letter_code
_entity_poly.pdbx_strand_id
1 'polypeptide(L)'
;PSRVMVLPATPSRDAGAHSRPSQDGQGEAGPPRPRRPPAFYSSVFAQIEEVGWGQLVSATGDDGVSCLTFRVMDEQRRHHLLEITLPMNYPACPPSIAADVPYLPKLQWSESSRLKDVLCQFQEHLKVLQDYWSTMDGIDKALWVVDPTKPTYAMSHHRIALGDDCYILLHVDTHKPNSLPECRFLGTDGKLERLIKNWRKNRKRWYITRFPALSDVLYLFYLFITPSVPKYKMFLQFNLNHRNVLYFGTELVL
;
A
#
# COMPACT_ATOMS: atom_id res chain seq x y z
N PRO A 1 19.69 -38.39 -48.45
CA PRO A 1 20.40 -39.06 -49.55
C PRO A 1 20.77 -38.08 -50.68
N SER A 2 22.06 -37.76 -50.73
CA SER A 2 22.84 -37.42 -51.92
C SER A 2 22.40 -36.25 -52.82
N ARG A 3 23.20 -35.18 -52.84
CA ARG A 3 24.07 -34.91 -54.00
C ARG A 3 25.24 -34.00 -53.63
N VAL A 4 26.41 -34.41 -54.13
CA VAL A 4 27.76 -33.90 -53.85
C VAL A 4 28.31 -33.24 -55.12
N MET A 5 29.08 -32.16 -54.91
CA MET A 5 30.13 -31.53 -55.74
C MET A 5 29.72 -30.96 -57.12
N VAL A 6 30.33 -29.89 -57.65
CA VAL A 6 31.77 -29.68 -57.89
C VAL A 6 32.09 -28.17 -58.03
N LEU A 7 33.21 -27.71 -57.45
CA LEU A 7 33.92 -26.44 -57.72
C LEU A 7 34.79 -26.56 -58.99
N PRO A 8 35.05 -25.48 -59.74
CA PRO A 8 36.38 -24.81 -59.70
C PRO A 8 36.26 -23.29 -60.02
N ALA A 9 37.24 -22.39 -59.95
CA ALA A 9 38.62 -22.28 -59.50
C ALA A 9 38.91 -20.76 -59.36
N THR A 10 39.90 -20.38 -58.57
CA THR A 10 40.49 -19.03 -58.51
C THR A 10 41.55 -18.84 -59.60
N PRO A 11 41.83 -17.59 -60.03
CA PRO A 11 43.12 -16.95 -59.71
C PRO A 11 42.97 -15.43 -59.40
N SER A 12 43.53 -14.90 -58.31
CA SER A 12 44.89 -14.33 -58.13
C SER A 12 44.98 -12.81 -58.40
N ARG A 13 45.41 -12.05 -57.35
CA ARG A 13 46.14 -10.74 -57.27
C ARG A 13 45.76 -9.61 -58.25
N ASP A 14 45.46 -8.38 -57.82
CA ASP A 14 46.36 -7.41 -57.15
C ASP A 14 45.52 -6.25 -56.56
N ALA A 15 45.82 -5.76 -55.34
CA ALA A 15 46.44 -4.46 -55.04
C ALA A 15 45.57 -3.20 -55.24
N GLY A 16 45.53 -2.34 -54.21
CA GLY A 16 45.19 -0.91 -54.38
C GLY A 16 44.04 -0.41 -53.52
N ALA A 17 44.40 0.36 -52.50
CA ALA A 17 43.52 1.08 -51.59
C ALA A 17 42.52 2.01 -52.29
N HIS A 18 41.35 2.23 -51.69
CA HIS A 18 40.81 3.56 -51.43
C HIS A 18 39.63 3.48 -50.44
N SER A 19 39.86 4.04 -49.26
CA SER A 19 38.92 4.25 -48.18
C SER A 19 37.75 5.15 -48.65
N ARG A 20 36.51 4.67 -48.51
CA ARG A 20 35.31 5.53 -48.49
C ARG A 20 34.85 5.64 -47.04
N PRO A 21 34.65 6.85 -46.49
CA PRO A 21 34.13 6.98 -45.13
C PRO A 21 32.68 6.51 -45.11
N SER A 22 32.38 5.60 -44.19
CA SER A 22 31.03 5.28 -43.77
C SER A 22 30.37 6.55 -43.25
N GLN A 23 29.25 6.93 -43.85
CA GLN A 23 28.46 8.08 -43.43
C GLN A 23 28.08 7.93 -41.95
N ASP A 24 28.42 8.93 -41.16
CA ASP A 24 27.93 9.12 -39.81
C ASP A 24 26.40 9.02 -39.80
N GLY A 25 25.91 8.00 -39.09
CA GLY A 25 24.53 8.00 -38.62
C GLY A 25 24.39 9.13 -37.61
N GLN A 26 23.94 10.30 -38.07
CA GLN A 26 23.35 11.31 -37.22
C GLN A 26 22.12 10.69 -36.55
N GLY A 27 22.34 10.09 -35.38
CA GLY A 27 21.27 9.84 -34.42
C GLY A 27 20.65 11.19 -34.12
N GLU A 28 19.40 11.36 -34.55
CA GLU A 28 18.58 12.52 -34.29
C GLU A 28 18.46 12.66 -32.77
N ALA A 29 19.34 13.48 -32.18
CA ALA A 29 19.29 13.80 -30.77
C ALA A 29 17.99 14.56 -30.55
N GLY A 30 16.99 13.89 -29.96
CA GLY A 30 15.76 14.53 -29.52
C GLY A 30 16.07 15.80 -28.73
N PRO A 31 15.13 16.76 -28.69
CA PRO A 31 15.38 18.07 -28.10
C PRO A 31 15.98 17.91 -26.69
N PRO A 32 16.99 18.72 -26.32
CA PRO A 32 17.63 18.63 -25.02
C PRO A 32 16.56 18.77 -23.94
N ARG A 33 16.60 17.87 -22.95
CA ARG A 33 15.65 17.91 -21.83
C ARG A 33 15.69 19.29 -21.17
N PRO A 34 14.54 19.89 -20.85
CA PRO A 34 14.51 21.20 -20.23
C PRO A 34 15.26 21.16 -18.89
N ARG A 35 16.26 22.03 -18.76
CA ARG A 35 17.10 22.10 -17.55
C ARG A 35 16.53 23.11 -16.57
N ARG A 36 16.62 22.80 -15.29
CA ARG A 36 16.18 23.69 -14.21
C ARG A 36 17.25 24.76 -13.94
N PRO A 37 16.87 25.96 -13.47
CA PRO A 37 17.84 26.99 -13.12
C PRO A 37 18.67 26.59 -11.89
N PRO A 38 19.94 27.00 -11.77
CA PRO A 38 20.77 26.67 -10.60
C PRO A 38 20.13 27.05 -9.25
N ALA A 39 19.38 28.15 -9.21
CA ALA A 39 18.66 28.60 -8.01
C ALA A 39 17.63 27.58 -7.50
N PHE A 40 17.05 26.75 -8.39
CA PHE A 40 16.16 25.67 -8.00
C PHE A 40 16.90 24.65 -7.13
N TYR A 41 18.05 24.14 -7.61
CA TYR A 41 18.82 23.13 -6.90
C TYR A 41 19.30 23.64 -5.54
N SER A 42 19.86 24.86 -5.48
CA SER A 42 20.29 25.47 -4.22
C SER A 42 19.14 25.61 -3.23
N SER A 43 17.94 25.99 -3.70
CA SER A 43 16.74 26.07 -2.86
C SER A 43 16.32 24.70 -2.33
N VAL A 44 16.28 23.67 -3.19
CA VAL A 44 15.90 22.30 -2.78
C VAL A 44 16.90 21.73 -1.77
N PHE A 45 18.21 21.90 -1.99
CA PHE A 45 19.23 21.45 -1.03
C PHE A 45 19.09 22.14 0.33
N ALA A 46 18.86 23.46 0.35
CA ALA A 46 18.61 24.18 1.60
C ALA A 46 17.35 23.67 2.32
N GLN A 47 16.29 23.32 1.59
CA GLN A 47 15.08 22.75 2.16
C GLN A 47 15.27 21.31 2.67
N ILE A 48 16.09 20.49 2.00
CA ILE A 48 16.47 19.15 2.50
C ILE A 48 17.27 19.29 3.80
N GLU A 49 18.21 20.23 3.87
CA GLU A 49 18.97 20.49 5.09
C GLU A 49 18.07 20.98 6.24
N GLU A 50 17.09 21.82 5.95
CA GLU A 50 16.08 22.27 6.92
C GLU A 50 15.24 21.11 7.50
N VAL A 51 14.90 20.12 6.65
CA VAL A 51 14.21 18.89 7.08
C VAL A 51 15.15 17.93 7.82
N GLY A 52 16.41 17.89 7.41
CA GLY A 52 17.44 17.01 7.92
C GLY A 52 17.73 15.83 7.00
N TRP A 53 19.00 15.70 6.59
CA TRP A 53 19.50 14.64 5.70
C TRP A 53 19.24 13.22 6.20
N GLY A 54 19.18 13.01 7.52
CA GLY A 54 18.89 11.69 8.10
C GLY A 54 17.48 11.16 7.81
N GLN A 55 16.54 12.02 7.41
CA GLN A 55 15.19 11.62 6.99
C GLN A 55 15.11 11.30 5.49
N LEU A 56 16.05 11.77 4.68
CA LEU A 56 16.07 11.53 3.24
C LEU A 56 16.55 10.10 2.95
N VAL A 57 15.71 9.30 2.30
CA VAL A 57 15.99 7.91 1.93
C VAL A 57 16.62 7.81 0.54
N SER A 58 16.05 8.55 -0.41
CA SER A 58 16.55 8.59 -1.79
C SER A 58 16.22 9.91 -2.46
N ALA A 59 17.05 10.28 -3.42
CA ALA A 59 16.88 11.47 -4.24
C ALA A 59 17.22 11.08 -5.69
N THR A 60 16.26 11.26 -6.60
CA THR A 60 16.34 10.80 -7.99
C THR A 60 15.78 11.85 -8.96
N GLY A 61 15.87 11.56 -10.26
CA GLY A 61 15.39 12.43 -11.34
C GLY A 61 16.43 13.47 -11.77
N ASP A 62 15.99 14.63 -12.25
CA ASP A 62 16.85 15.65 -12.86
C ASP A 62 17.97 16.07 -11.89
N ASP A 63 19.20 15.63 -12.19
CA ASP A 63 20.39 15.74 -11.34
C ASP A 63 20.18 15.31 -9.87
N GLY A 64 19.25 14.36 -9.65
CA GLY A 64 19.05 13.69 -8.37
C GLY A 64 18.15 14.41 -7.37
N VAL A 65 17.39 15.44 -7.73
CA VAL A 65 16.58 16.20 -6.74
C VAL A 65 15.13 16.47 -7.15
N SER A 66 14.67 15.97 -8.30
CA SER A 66 13.28 16.21 -8.73
C SER A 66 12.29 15.20 -8.13
N CYS A 67 12.76 14.09 -7.58
CA CYS A 67 11.95 13.11 -6.85
C CYS A 67 12.68 12.72 -5.56
N LEU A 68 12.09 13.05 -4.42
CA LEU A 68 12.68 12.90 -3.09
C LEU A 68 11.82 11.94 -2.28
N THR A 69 12.44 10.99 -1.59
CA THR A 69 11.75 10.07 -0.68
C THR A 69 12.20 10.32 0.73
N PHE A 70 11.28 10.69 1.62
CA PHE A 70 11.54 10.90 3.04
C PHE A 70 10.93 9.78 3.88
N ARG A 71 11.64 9.40 4.95
CA ARG A 71 11.13 8.51 5.99
C ARG A 71 10.45 9.35 7.07
N VAL A 72 9.17 9.14 7.25
CA VAL A 72 8.35 9.81 8.27
C VAL A 72 7.88 8.78 9.29
N MET A 73 7.92 9.11 10.58
CA MET A 73 7.52 8.21 11.65
C MET A 73 6.19 8.65 12.24
N ASP A 74 5.27 7.72 12.44
CA ASP A 74 4.00 8.00 13.12
C ASP A 74 4.07 7.80 14.64
N GLU A 75 2.95 8.04 15.33
CA GLU A 75 2.85 7.96 16.79
C GLU A 75 3.02 6.54 17.35
N GLN A 76 2.79 5.51 16.53
CA GLN A 76 3.03 4.10 16.87
C GLN A 76 4.44 3.63 16.48
N ARG A 77 5.34 4.56 16.13
CA ARG A 77 6.71 4.28 15.68
C ARG A 77 6.79 3.46 14.40
N ARG A 78 5.75 3.46 13.58
CA ARG A 78 5.79 2.89 12.23
C ARG A 78 6.45 3.88 11.28
N HIS A 79 7.22 3.35 10.34
CA HIS A 79 7.90 4.16 9.34
C HIS A 79 7.17 4.13 8.03
N HIS A 80 6.88 5.32 7.52
CA HIS A 80 6.20 5.56 6.26
C HIS A 80 7.19 6.22 5.30
N LEU A 81 7.13 5.84 4.02
CA LEU A 81 7.91 6.48 2.96
C LEU A 81 7.00 7.48 2.24
N LEU A 82 7.39 8.74 2.30
CA LEU A 82 6.75 9.84 1.58
C LEU A 82 7.60 10.19 0.36
N GLU A 83 7.11 9.88 -0.82
CA GLU A 83 7.67 10.34 -2.07
C GLU A 83 7.10 11.72 -2.41
N ILE A 84 7.98 12.65 -2.78
CA ILE A 84 7.68 14.03 -3.16
C ILE A 84 8.31 14.26 -4.53
N THR A 85 7.48 14.51 -5.54
CA THR A 85 7.92 14.85 -6.89
C THR A 85 7.73 16.34 -7.16
N LEU A 86 8.82 17.01 -7.54
CA LEU A 86 8.88 18.45 -7.76
C LEU A 86 8.63 18.76 -9.24
N PRO A 87 7.55 19.49 -9.61
CA PRO A 87 7.30 19.86 -10.99
C PRO A 87 8.31 20.91 -11.49
N MET A 88 8.41 21.12 -12.81
CA MET A 88 9.39 22.03 -13.43
C MET A 88 9.27 23.48 -12.96
N ASN A 89 8.06 23.90 -12.60
CA ASN A 89 7.72 25.23 -12.11
C ASN A 89 7.60 25.29 -10.58
N TYR A 90 8.15 24.32 -9.86
CA TYR A 90 8.26 24.40 -8.40
C TYR A 90 9.09 25.64 -7.98
N PRO A 91 8.68 26.41 -6.95
CA PRO A 91 7.55 26.17 -6.04
C PRO A 91 6.22 26.82 -6.47
N ALA A 92 6.15 27.48 -7.63
CA ALA A 92 4.92 28.10 -8.13
C ALA A 92 3.78 27.09 -8.31
N CYS A 93 4.10 25.85 -8.66
CA CYS A 93 3.17 24.71 -8.54
C CYS A 93 3.52 23.80 -7.37
N PRO A 94 2.49 23.23 -6.70
CA PRO A 94 2.69 22.31 -5.61
C PRO A 94 3.42 21.05 -6.06
N PRO A 95 4.22 20.44 -5.18
CA PRO A 95 4.73 19.10 -5.42
C PRO A 95 3.59 18.07 -5.40
N SER A 96 3.76 16.97 -6.13
CA SER A 96 2.90 15.79 -5.97
C SER A 96 3.50 14.85 -4.93
N ILE A 97 2.64 14.24 -4.11
CA ILE A 97 3.06 13.29 -3.08
C ILE A 97 2.51 11.89 -3.34
N ALA A 98 3.25 10.88 -2.92
CA ALA A 98 2.81 9.48 -2.91
C ALA A 98 3.34 8.77 -1.65
N ALA A 99 2.53 7.87 -1.10
CA ALA A 99 2.89 7.04 0.05
C ALA A 99 1.98 5.81 0.11
N ASP A 100 2.44 4.75 0.78
CA ASP A 100 1.61 3.58 1.10
C ASP A 100 0.65 3.93 2.25
N VAL A 101 -0.41 4.66 1.92
CA VAL A 101 -1.47 5.07 2.87
C VAL A 101 -2.82 4.95 2.15
N PRO A 102 -3.94 4.73 2.86
CA PRO A 102 -5.24 4.46 2.22
C PRO A 102 -5.75 5.63 1.37
N TYR A 103 -5.38 6.86 1.75
CA TYR A 103 -5.61 8.07 0.98
C TYR A 103 -4.59 9.14 1.43
N LEU A 104 -4.27 10.07 0.53
CA LEU A 104 -3.32 11.16 0.78
C LEU A 104 -4.02 12.41 1.30
N PRO A 105 -3.34 13.26 2.09
CA PRO A 105 -3.90 14.55 2.50
C PRO A 105 -4.03 15.49 1.31
N LYS A 106 -5.02 16.38 1.36
CA LYS A 106 -5.08 17.51 0.44
C LYS A 106 -4.03 18.54 0.85
N LEU A 107 -2.92 18.57 0.12
CA LEU A 107 -1.81 19.47 0.39
C LEU A 107 -2.26 20.94 0.30
N GLN A 108 -2.10 21.67 1.41
CA GLN A 108 -2.17 23.12 1.45
C GLN A 108 -0.83 23.67 0.98
N TRP A 109 -0.84 24.44 -0.09
CA TRP A 109 0.37 24.92 -0.75
C TRP A 109 0.25 26.37 -1.19
N SER A 110 1.36 27.09 -1.05
CA SER A 110 1.61 28.42 -1.59
C SER A 110 3.05 28.49 -2.12
N GLU A 111 3.40 29.51 -2.89
CA GLU A 111 4.77 29.67 -3.40
C GLU A 111 5.83 29.89 -2.30
N SER A 112 5.38 30.27 -1.10
CA SER A 112 6.24 30.38 0.09
C SER A 112 6.39 29.07 0.87
N SER A 113 5.62 28.04 0.52
CA SER A 113 5.66 26.73 1.16
C SER A 113 6.93 25.97 0.77
N ARG A 114 7.37 25.08 1.65
CA ARG A 114 8.61 24.32 1.54
C ARG A 114 8.38 22.83 1.78
N LEU A 115 9.42 22.01 1.52
CA LEU A 115 9.40 20.57 1.79
C LEU A 115 8.96 20.26 3.22
N LYS A 116 9.46 21.01 4.20
CA LYS A 116 9.10 20.84 5.62
C LYS A 116 7.59 20.94 5.86
N ASP A 117 6.91 21.86 5.18
CA ASP A 117 5.44 22.00 5.29
C ASP A 117 4.71 20.76 4.75
N VAL A 118 5.24 20.14 3.68
CA VAL A 118 4.72 18.87 3.15
C VAL A 118 4.88 17.75 4.17
N LEU A 119 6.06 17.62 4.79
CA LEU A 119 6.31 16.61 5.82
C LEU A 119 5.44 16.83 7.05
N CYS A 120 5.27 18.07 7.52
CA CYS A 120 4.40 18.38 8.65
C CYS A 120 2.93 18.02 8.35
N GLN A 121 2.41 18.40 7.19
CA GLN A 121 1.05 18.04 6.78
C GLN A 121 0.86 16.54 6.66
N PHE A 122 1.85 15.83 6.11
CA PHE A 122 1.80 14.37 6.05
C PHE A 122 1.83 13.75 7.45
N GLN A 123 2.65 14.25 8.37
CA GLN A 123 2.71 13.75 9.74
C GLN A 123 1.39 13.93 10.49
N GLU A 124 0.71 15.06 10.34
CA GLU A 124 -0.65 15.26 10.89
C GLU A 124 -1.65 14.30 10.26
N HIS A 125 -1.53 14.04 8.96
CA HIS A 125 -2.37 13.07 8.27
C HIS A 125 -2.18 11.64 8.80
N LEU A 126 -0.94 11.25 9.14
CA LEU A 126 -0.68 9.94 9.76
C LEU A 126 -1.40 9.78 11.11
N LYS A 127 -1.67 10.87 11.85
CA LYS A 127 -2.47 10.82 13.09
C LYS A 127 -3.93 10.51 12.83
N VAL A 128 -4.50 11.09 11.77
CA VAL A 128 -5.88 10.81 11.34
C VAL A 128 -6.07 9.34 10.96
N LEU A 129 -5.05 8.71 10.40
CA LEU A 129 -5.08 7.31 9.95
C LEU A 129 -4.88 6.28 11.06
N GLN A 130 -4.61 6.70 12.31
CA GLN A 130 -4.31 5.77 13.41
C GLN A 130 -5.48 4.83 13.73
N ASP A 131 -6.71 5.35 13.75
CA ASP A 131 -7.90 4.54 14.01
C ASP A 131 -8.07 3.47 12.94
N TYR A 132 -7.83 3.83 11.67
CA TYR A 132 -7.91 2.90 10.55
C TYR A 132 -6.92 1.75 10.69
N TRP A 133 -5.64 2.05 10.89
CA TRP A 133 -4.65 1.00 11.04
C TRP A 133 -4.86 0.17 12.30
N SER A 134 -5.37 0.76 13.38
CA SER A 134 -5.71 0.01 14.59
C SER A 134 -6.82 -1.01 14.33
N THR A 135 -7.82 -0.65 13.51
CA THR A 135 -8.87 -1.59 13.07
C THR A 135 -8.31 -2.70 12.20
N MET A 136 -7.46 -2.38 11.22
CA MET A 136 -6.83 -3.37 10.35
C MET A 136 -5.94 -4.33 11.16
N ASP A 137 -5.10 -3.82 12.06
CA ASP A 137 -4.29 -4.63 12.97
C ASP A 137 -5.15 -5.52 13.87
N GLY A 138 -6.32 -5.03 14.31
CA GLY A 138 -7.29 -5.80 15.07
C GLY A 138 -7.85 -6.97 14.25
N ILE A 139 -8.18 -6.73 12.98
CA ILE A 139 -8.61 -7.76 12.03
C ILE A 139 -7.51 -8.80 11.84
N ASP A 140 -6.28 -8.38 11.56
CA ASP A 140 -5.15 -9.29 11.32
C ASP A 140 -4.79 -10.15 12.54
N LYS A 141 -4.88 -9.58 13.74
CA LYS A 141 -4.60 -10.30 14.99
C LYS A 141 -5.70 -11.28 15.35
N ALA A 142 -6.95 -10.92 15.09
CA ALA A 142 -8.09 -11.69 15.55
C ALA A 142 -8.51 -12.74 14.52
N LEU A 143 -8.62 -12.38 13.24
CA LEU A 143 -9.25 -13.15 12.15
C LEU A 143 -8.25 -14.04 11.38
N TRP A 144 -8.76 -15.13 10.79
CA TRP A 144 -7.97 -15.91 9.83
C TRP A 144 -7.97 -15.20 8.48
N VAL A 145 -7.07 -14.23 8.34
CA VAL A 145 -6.78 -13.56 7.07
C VAL A 145 -5.99 -14.51 6.16
N VAL A 146 -6.55 -14.78 4.99
CA VAL A 146 -5.95 -15.63 3.94
C VAL A 146 -5.27 -14.79 2.88
N ASP A 147 -5.76 -13.57 2.66
CA ASP A 147 -5.22 -12.61 1.71
C ASP A 147 -5.51 -11.19 2.23
N PRO A 148 -4.54 -10.26 2.24
CA PRO A 148 -3.15 -10.41 1.81
C PRO A 148 -2.30 -11.29 2.76
N THR A 149 -1.22 -11.89 2.25
CA THR A 149 -0.22 -12.57 3.11
C THR A 149 0.74 -11.58 3.78
N LYS A 150 0.89 -10.39 3.19
CA LYS A 150 1.67 -9.26 3.72
C LYS A 150 0.85 -7.99 3.50
N PRO A 151 0.08 -7.53 4.50
CA PRO A 151 -0.70 -6.32 4.36
C PRO A 151 0.20 -5.09 4.19
N THR A 152 -0.25 -4.16 3.35
CA THR A 152 0.35 -2.83 3.20
C THR A 152 -0.51 -1.81 3.93
N TYR A 153 0.05 -0.65 4.26
CA TYR A 153 -0.68 0.37 5.01
C TYR A 153 -1.80 1.03 4.19
N ALA A 154 -1.75 0.97 2.85
CA ALA A 154 -2.83 1.41 1.99
C ALA A 154 -4.00 0.42 1.83
N MET A 155 -3.83 -0.85 2.22
CA MET A 155 -4.78 -1.89 1.88
C MET A 155 -6.01 -1.89 2.79
N SER A 156 -7.20 -1.74 2.20
CA SER A 156 -8.49 -1.63 2.91
C SER A 156 -9.35 -2.90 2.90
N HIS A 157 -8.87 -3.98 2.29
CA HIS A 157 -9.65 -5.20 2.12
C HIS A 157 -8.89 -6.44 2.57
N HIS A 158 -9.60 -7.39 3.18
CA HIS A 158 -9.02 -8.65 3.66
C HIS A 158 -9.95 -9.81 3.31
N ARG A 159 -9.39 -10.90 2.81
CA ARG A 159 -10.10 -12.16 2.62
C ARG A 159 -9.94 -13.03 3.85
N ILE A 160 -11.04 -13.26 4.55
CA ILE A 160 -11.07 -14.00 5.81
C ILE A 160 -11.64 -15.39 5.55
N ALA A 161 -10.97 -16.43 6.06
CA ALA A 161 -11.51 -17.78 6.07
C ALA A 161 -12.60 -17.91 7.12
N LEU A 162 -13.74 -18.48 6.72
CA LEU A 162 -14.80 -18.91 7.63
C LEU A 162 -14.75 -20.41 7.93
N GLY A 163 -13.89 -21.16 7.24
CA GLY A 163 -13.86 -22.63 7.26
C GLY A 163 -14.74 -23.24 6.16
N ASP A 164 -14.56 -24.55 5.93
CA ASP A 164 -15.30 -25.33 4.92
C ASP A 164 -15.33 -24.67 3.53
N ASP A 165 -14.18 -24.17 3.06
CA ASP A 165 -14.03 -23.45 1.78
C ASP A 165 -14.96 -22.23 1.61
N CYS A 166 -15.46 -21.67 2.71
CA CYS A 166 -16.16 -20.39 2.74
C CYS A 166 -15.20 -19.26 3.15
N TYR A 167 -15.34 -18.11 2.48
CA TYR A 167 -14.55 -16.91 2.72
C TYR A 167 -15.42 -15.66 2.72
N ILE A 168 -14.91 -14.60 3.35
CA ILE A 168 -15.46 -13.25 3.25
C ILE A 168 -14.38 -12.34 2.72
N LEU A 169 -14.67 -11.62 1.64
CA LEU A 169 -13.93 -10.42 1.30
C LEU A 169 -14.54 -9.26 2.08
N LEU A 170 -13.82 -8.84 3.12
CA LEU A 170 -14.14 -7.70 3.96
C LEU A 170 -13.51 -6.45 3.36
N HIS A 171 -14.25 -5.36 3.30
CA HIS A 171 -13.71 -4.05 2.94
C HIS A 171 -14.06 -3.03 4.03
N VAL A 172 -13.01 -2.44 4.62
CA VAL A 172 -13.10 -1.44 5.67
C VAL A 172 -13.15 -0.05 5.04
N ASP A 173 -14.11 0.78 5.46
CA ASP A 173 -14.14 2.19 5.09
C ASP A 173 -12.97 2.92 5.77
N THR A 174 -12.06 3.46 4.97
CA THR A 174 -10.84 4.11 5.44
C THR A 174 -11.10 5.41 6.20
N HIS A 175 -12.23 6.07 5.96
CA HIS A 175 -12.65 7.30 6.64
C HIS A 175 -13.53 7.01 7.85
N LYS A 176 -14.12 5.82 7.91
CA LYS A 176 -14.99 5.35 9.00
C LYS A 176 -14.63 3.91 9.38
N PRO A 177 -13.43 3.66 9.91
CA PRO A 177 -12.93 2.30 10.13
C PRO A 177 -13.76 1.48 11.11
N ASN A 178 -14.50 2.14 12.01
CA ASN A 178 -15.38 1.49 12.99
C ASN A 178 -16.83 1.32 12.47
N SER A 179 -17.11 1.71 11.22
CA SER A 179 -18.41 1.46 10.60
C SER A 179 -18.55 0.01 10.14
N LEU A 180 -19.79 -0.43 9.90
CA LEU A 180 -20.03 -1.79 9.42
C LEU A 180 -19.31 -1.99 8.08
N PRO A 181 -18.34 -2.91 7.98
CA PRO A 181 -17.59 -3.12 6.75
C PRO A 181 -18.46 -3.74 5.67
N GLU A 182 -18.12 -3.47 4.41
CA GLU A 182 -18.73 -4.16 3.29
C GLU A 182 -18.22 -5.61 3.26
N CYS A 183 -19.15 -6.55 3.09
CA CYS A 183 -18.85 -7.97 3.12
C CYS A 183 -19.32 -8.62 1.82
N ARG A 184 -18.43 -9.30 1.10
CA ARG A 184 -18.77 -10.20 -0.01
C ARG A 184 -18.45 -11.63 0.39
N PHE A 185 -19.43 -12.52 0.28
CA PHE A 185 -19.31 -13.91 0.68
C PHE A 185 -18.92 -14.76 -0.53
N LEU A 186 -17.99 -15.70 -0.33
CA LEU A 186 -17.46 -16.60 -1.34
C LEU A 186 -17.48 -18.03 -0.79
N GLY A 187 -17.89 -19.02 -1.57
CA GLY A 187 -17.92 -20.42 -1.15
C GLY A 187 -18.95 -21.26 -1.91
N THR A 188 -19.09 -22.53 -1.54
CA THR A 188 -20.04 -23.48 -2.14
C THR A 188 -21.43 -23.39 -1.51
N ASP A 189 -22.46 -23.73 -2.30
CA ASP A 189 -23.87 -23.57 -1.93
C ASP A 189 -24.31 -24.40 -0.70
N GLY A 190 -25.28 -23.87 0.05
CA GLY A 190 -25.87 -24.49 1.26
C GLY A 190 -25.31 -23.97 2.59
N LYS A 191 -24.00 -24.07 2.84
CA LYS A 191 -23.37 -23.52 4.07
C LYS A 191 -23.21 -22.01 4.01
N LEU A 192 -22.87 -21.48 2.82
CA LEU A 192 -22.73 -20.04 2.57
C LEU A 192 -24.02 -19.28 2.87
N GLU A 193 -25.16 -19.82 2.44
CA GLU A 193 -26.49 -19.24 2.68
C GLU A 193 -26.80 -19.10 4.18
N ARG A 194 -26.41 -20.09 4.99
CA ARG A 194 -26.56 -20.03 6.45
C ARG A 194 -25.72 -18.90 7.06
N LEU A 195 -24.48 -18.74 6.60
CA LEU A 195 -23.58 -17.67 7.04
C LEU A 195 -24.12 -16.28 6.64
N ILE A 196 -24.59 -16.14 5.41
CA ILE A 196 -25.22 -14.90 4.91
C ILE A 196 -26.46 -14.56 5.74
N LYS A 197 -27.34 -15.54 6.01
CA LYS A 197 -28.55 -15.34 6.82
C LYS A 197 -28.21 -14.89 8.24
N ASN A 198 -27.21 -15.51 8.86
CA ASN A 198 -26.75 -15.14 10.20
C ASN A 198 -26.17 -13.73 10.24
N TRP A 199 -25.30 -13.38 9.29
CA TRP A 199 -24.76 -12.03 9.17
C TRP A 199 -25.86 -10.99 8.97
N ARG A 200 -26.81 -11.22 8.05
CA ARG A 200 -27.95 -10.30 7.81
C ARG A 200 -28.80 -10.09 9.07
N LYS A 201 -29.00 -11.14 9.87
CA LYS A 201 -29.75 -11.06 11.14
C LYS A 201 -29.01 -10.23 12.18
N ASN A 202 -27.70 -10.41 12.30
CA ASN A 202 -26.94 -9.83 13.39
C ASN A 202 -26.28 -8.47 13.05
N ARG A 203 -26.10 -8.10 11.76
CA ARG A 203 -25.42 -6.85 11.36
C ARG A 203 -26.04 -5.58 11.93
N LYS A 204 -27.36 -5.58 12.18
CA LYS A 204 -28.07 -4.43 12.77
C LYS A 204 -27.60 -4.09 14.18
N ARG A 205 -27.03 -5.07 14.89
CA ARG A 205 -26.51 -4.90 16.25
C ARG A 205 -25.14 -4.21 16.28
N TRP A 206 -24.44 -4.11 15.14
CA TRP A 206 -23.17 -3.37 15.01
C TRP A 206 -23.25 -1.95 15.58
N TYR A 207 -24.35 -1.25 15.29
CA TYR A 207 -24.54 0.15 15.70
C TYR A 207 -25.15 0.31 17.09
N ILE A 208 -25.66 -0.77 17.69
CA ILE A 208 -26.37 -0.71 18.99
C ILE A 208 -25.38 -0.80 20.13
N THR A 209 -24.32 -1.57 19.96
CA THR A 209 -23.27 -1.73 20.95
C THR A 209 -22.08 -0.87 20.55
N ARG A 210 -21.98 0.33 21.12
CA ARG A 210 -20.82 1.21 20.94
C ARG A 210 -19.64 0.62 21.72
N PHE A 211 -18.95 -0.31 21.09
CA PHE A 211 -17.80 -1.00 21.66
C PHE A 211 -16.52 -0.24 21.28
N PRO A 212 -15.52 -0.13 22.17
CA PRO A 212 -14.20 0.40 21.81
C PRO A 212 -13.46 -0.59 20.91
N ALA A 213 -12.49 -0.08 20.14
CA ALA A 213 -11.88 -0.63 18.92
C ALA A 213 -11.48 -2.12 18.86
N LEU A 214 -11.28 -2.82 19.99
CA LEU A 214 -10.97 -4.25 20.01
C LEU A 214 -12.21 -5.16 20.13
N SER A 215 -13.33 -4.64 20.62
CA SER A 215 -14.58 -5.42 20.78
C SER A 215 -15.39 -5.56 19.50
N ASP A 216 -15.18 -4.70 18.50
CA ASP A 216 -15.91 -4.73 17.22
C ASP A 216 -15.45 -5.83 16.28
N VAL A 217 -14.14 -6.14 16.28
CA VAL A 217 -13.58 -7.26 15.49
C VAL A 217 -14.04 -8.61 16.04
N LEU A 218 -14.15 -8.72 17.37
CA LEU A 218 -14.76 -9.87 18.04
C LEU A 218 -16.26 -9.96 17.75
N TYR A 219 -16.91 -8.83 17.48
CA TYR A 219 -18.28 -8.80 17.01
C TYR A 219 -18.41 -9.28 15.56
N LEU A 220 -17.48 -8.93 14.65
CA LEU A 220 -17.43 -9.52 13.31
C LEU A 220 -17.40 -11.05 13.39
N PHE A 221 -16.55 -11.61 14.26
CA PHE A 221 -16.56 -13.04 14.56
C PHE A 221 -17.93 -13.55 15.03
N TYR A 222 -18.54 -12.89 16.00
CA TYR A 222 -19.88 -13.24 16.49
C TYR A 222 -20.96 -13.16 15.39
N LEU A 223 -20.84 -12.24 14.43
CA LEU A 223 -21.77 -12.13 13.30
C LEU A 223 -21.71 -13.36 12.37
N PHE A 224 -20.55 -14.00 12.25
CA PHE A 224 -20.29 -15.07 11.28
C PHE A 224 -20.32 -16.48 11.87
N ILE A 225 -20.06 -16.67 13.17
CA ILE A 225 -19.89 -18.03 13.74
C ILE A 225 -21.20 -18.83 13.71
N THR A 226 -21.09 -20.01 13.08
CA THR A 226 -21.92 -21.20 13.38
C THR A 226 -21.06 -22.19 14.17
N PRO A 227 -21.63 -23.06 15.02
CA PRO A 227 -20.88 -23.91 15.97
C PRO A 227 -19.92 -24.95 15.35
N SER A 228 -19.65 -24.91 14.04
CA SER A 228 -18.93 -25.94 13.30
C SER A 228 -17.54 -25.55 12.79
N VAL A 229 -17.00 -24.36 13.10
CA VAL A 229 -15.63 -24.00 12.68
C VAL A 229 -14.60 -24.66 13.63
N PRO A 230 -13.66 -25.49 13.13
CA PRO A 230 -12.71 -26.23 13.97
C PRO A 230 -11.78 -25.32 14.78
N LYS A 231 -11.51 -25.72 16.02
CA LYS A 231 -10.99 -24.89 17.11
C LYS A 231 -9.51 -24.49 17.05
N TYR A 232 -8.81 -24.71 15.94
CA TYR A 232 -7.34 -24.83 15.99
C TYR A 232 -6.55 -23.52 15.83
N LYS A 233 -7.21 -22.37 15.99
CA LYS A 233 -6.57 -21.09 16.37
C LYS A 233 -7.48 -20.24 17.27
N MET A 234 -8.19 -20.90 18.18
CA MET A 234 -9.12 -20.29 19.13
C MET A 234 -8.36 -19.76 20.37
N PHE A 235 -7.59 -18.68 20.24
CA PHE A 235 -7.19 -17.88 21.40
C PHE A 235 -8.21 -16.76 21.60
N LEU A 236 -9.40 -17.14 22.05
CA LEU A 236 -10.38 -16.33 22.76
C LEU A 236 -11.49 -17.28 23.18
N GLN A 237 -11.42 -17.72 24.42
CA GLN A 237 -12.36 -18.66 25.02
C GLN A 237 -13.69 -17.94 25.30
N PHE A 238 -14.52 -17.73 24.28
CA PHE A 238 -15.87 -17.19 24.43
C PHE A 238 -16.83 -18.28 24.91
N ASN A 239 -17.07 -18.29 26.22
CA ASN A 239 -18.08 -19.15 26.83
C ASN A 239 -19.47 -18.49 26.67
N LEU A 240 -20.14 -18.77 25.55
CA LEU A 240 -21.53 -18.32 25.32
C LEU A 240 -22.48 -19.22 26.12
N ASN A 241 -22.76 -18.84 27.37
CA ASN A 241 -23.89 -19.40 28.10
C ASN A 241 -25.20 -18.75 27.63
N HIS A 242 -26.31 -19.48 27.76
CA HIS A 242 -27.67 -19.22 27.24
C HIS A 242 -28.33 -17.85 27.55
N ARG A 243 -27.59 -16.86 28.05
CA ARG A 243 -28.09 -15.54 28.48
C ARG A 243 -27.44 -14.33 27.80
N ASN A 244 -26.66 -14.48 26.74
CA ASN A 244 -26.08 -13.34 25.98
C ASN A 244 -25.33 -12.33 26.88
N VAL A 245 -24.49 -12.79 27.80
CA VAL A 245 -23.59 -11.94 28.59
C VAL A 245 -22.15 -12.32 28.24
N LEU A 246 -21.36 -11.34 27.80
CA LEU A 246 -19.93 -11.47 27.52
C LEU A 246 -19.15 -11.22 28.80
N TYR A 247 -18.37 -12.21 29.25
CA TYR A 247 -17.40 -12.06 30.32
C TYR A 247 -15.99 -11.97 29.71
N PHE A 248 -15.24 -10.93 30.09
CA PHE A 248 -13.81 -10.85 29.85
C PHE A 248 -13.09 -11.57 30.99
N GLY A 249 -12.69 -12.81 30.77
CA GLY A 249 -11.81 -13.55 31.68
C GLY A 249 -10.37 -13.42 31.23
N THR A 250 -9.57 -12.69 31.99
CA THR A 250 -8.11 -12.79 31.94
C THR A 250 -7.68 -14.12 32.54
N GLU A 251 -6.71 -14.76 31.89
CA GLU A 251 -6.02 -16.01 32.26
C GLU A 251 -6.70 -17.34 31.92
N LEU A 252 -5.97 -18.17 31.19
CA LEU A 252 -5.73 -19.53 31.64
C LEU A 252 -4.33 -20.00 31.23
N VAL A 253 -3.53 -20.15 32.27
CA VAL A 253 -2.26 -20.87 32.37
C VAL A 253 -2.54 -22.37 32.17
N LEU A 254 -1.85 -22.98 31.20
CA LEU A 254 -0.91 -24.11 31.33
C LEU A 254 -0.43 -24.54 29.94
#